data_AF-X6LG63-F1
#
_entry.id   AF-X6LG63-F1
#
_cell.length_a   1.000
_cell.length_b   1.000
_cell.length_c   1.000
_cell.angle_alpha   90.00
_cell.angle_beta   90.00
_cell.angle_gamma   90.00
#
_symmetry.space_group_name_H-M   'P 1'
#
loop_
_entity.id
_entity.type
_entity.pdbx_description
1 polymer ?
#
loop_
_entity_poly.entity_id
_entity_poly.type
_entity_poly.pdbx_seq_one_letter_code
_entity_poly.pdbx_strand_id
1 'polypeptide(L)'
;KNESNSDIEYLWSMIMNELHIPQWNLNDTKCIINSMNELLLLLDRFDEIANKIQTNTNLQSCLQHCTSNQNYSIIMTSLPNAICQYLNNPRMLNVIGFQSQDIQNYINTYFKNKNIE
;
A
#
# COMPACT_ATOMS: atom_id res chain seq x y z
N LYS A 1 -28.20 -6.72 -6.85
CA LYS A 1 -27.00 -6.23 -7.57
C LYS A 1 -26.34 -5.20 -6.65
N ASN A 2 -25.15 -5.49 -6.14
CA ASN A 2 -24.41 -4.60 -5.24
C ASN A 2 -23.79 -3.47 -6.07
N GLU A 3 -24.50 -2.36 -6.22
CA GLU A 3 -23.98 -1.15 -6.88
C GLU A 3 -22.65 -0.70 -6.24
N SER A 4 -22.48 -0.90 -4.93
CA SER A 4 -21.24 -0.56 -4.21
C SER A 4 -19.99 -1.31 -4.68
N ASN A 5 -20.13 -2.55 -5.18
CA ASN A 5 -18.96 -3.36 -5.57
C ASN A 5 -18.46 -2.97 -6.97
N SER A 6 -19.36 -2.61 -7.89
CA SER A 6 -18.97 -2.10 -9.21
C SER A 6 -18.23 -0.78 -9.12
N ASP A 7 -18.58 0.05 -8.15
CA ASP A 7 -17.94 1.35 -7.96
C ASP A 7 -16.48 1.18 -7.51
N ILE A 8 -16.21 0.25 -6.60
CA ILE A 8 -14.85 0.02 -6.09
C ILE A 8 -13.95 -0.65 -7.15
N GLU A 9 -14.51 -1.53 -7.98
CA GLU A 9 -13.80 -2.07 -9.16
C GLU A 9 -13.34 -0.98 -10.11
N TYR A 10 -14.27 -0.10 -10.44
CA TYR A 10 -14.01 1.01 -11.34
C TYR A 10 -12.95 1.95 -10.76
N LEU A 11 -13.06 2.30 -9.48
CA LEU A 11 -12.14 3.21 -8.81
C LEU A 11 -10.71 2.65 -8.75
N TRP A 12 -10.53 1.39 -8.37
CA TRP A 12 -9.19 0.78 -8.38
C TRP A 12 -8.61 0.69 -9.78
N SER A 13 -9.41 0.28 -10.76
CA SER A 13 -8.96 0.22 -12.15
C SER A 13 -8.56 1.61 -12.66
N MET A 14 -9.31 2.65 -12.31
CA MET A 14 -8.98 4.03 -12.67
C MET A 14 -7.69 4.51 -11.99
N ILE A 15 -7.52 4.26 -10.68
CA ILE A 15 -6.30 4.62 -9.94
C ILE A 15 -5.08 3.97 -10.61
N MET A 16 -5.12 2.67 -10.87
CA MET A 16 -3.97 1.94 -11.42
C MET A 16 -3.62 2.36 -12.85
N ASN A 17 -4.65 2.64 -13.68
CA ASN A 17 -4.47 3.18 -15.02
C ASN A 17 -3.82 4.57 -15.00
N GLU A 18 -4.35 5.48 -14.19
CA GLU A 18 -3.82 6.84 -14.04
C GLU A 18 -2.40 6.86 -13.46
N LEU A 19 -2.09 5.94 -12.55
CA LEU A 19 -0.74 5.74 -12.03
C LEU A 19 0.20 5.06 -13.02
N HIS A 20 -0.30 4.58 -14.17
CA HIS A 20 0.45 3.86 -15.19
C HIS A 20 1.16 2.62 -14.62
N ILE A 21 0.50 1.90 -13.71
CA ILE A 21 1.07 0.68 -13.12
C ILE A 21 1.19 -0.38 -14.22
N PRO A 22 2.41 -0.81 -14.57
CA PRO A 22 2.60 -1.77 -15.63
C PRO A 22 1.97 -3.11 -15.24
N GLN A 23 1.36 -3.78 -16.22
CA GLN A 23 0.78 -5.13 -16.10
C GLN A 23 -0.48 -5.26 -15.23
N TRP A 24 -0.95 -4.18 -14.59
CA TRP A 24 -2.24 -4.18 -13.88
C TRP A 24 -3.39 -4.38 -14.86
N ASN A 25 -4.22 -5.40 -14.61
CA ASN A 25 -5.36 -5.73 -15.45
C ASN A 25 -6.65 -5.92 -14.63
N LEU A 26 -7.78 -6.08 -15.33
CA LEU A 26 -9.09 -6.21 -14.71
C LEU A 26 -9.22 -7.42 -13.75
N ASN A 27 -8.47 -8.50 -13.99
CA ASN A 27 -8.49 -9.64 -13.08
C ASN A 27 -7.81 -9.31 -11.75
N ASP A 28 -6.75 -8.49 -11.76
CA ASP A 28 -6.09 -8.04 -10.54
C ASP A 28 -7.06 -7.19 -9.69
N THR A 29 -7.82 -6.30 -10.34
CA THR A 29 -8.87 -5.52 -9.68
C THR A 29 -9.97 -6.44 -9.10
N LYS A 30 -10.40 -7.45 -9.86
CA LYS A 30 -11.41 -8.45 -9.41
C LYS A 30 -10.95 -9.23 -8.18
N CYS A 31 -9.67 -9.57 -8.10
CA CYS A 31 -9.10 -10.17 -6.89
C CYS A 31 -9.28 -9.27 -5.67
N ILE A 32 -9.15 -7.94 -5.82
CA ILE A 32 -9.37 -7.00 -4.70
C ILE A 32 -10.82 -7.03 -4.22
N ILE A 33 -11.79 -6.93 -5.12
CA ILE A 33 -13.21 -6.77 -4.74
C ILE A 33 -13.78 -8.04 -4.13
N ASN A 34 -13.40 -9.20 -4.68
CA ASN A 34 -13.96 -10.48 -4.27
C ASN A 34 -13.35 -11.03 -2.98
N SER A 35 -12.27 -10.42 -2.51
CA SER A 35 -11.64 -10.79 -1.26
C SER A 35 -12.33 -10.09 -0.11
N MET A 36 -13.31 -10.74 0.52
CA MET A 36 -13.93 -10.23 1.74
C MET A 36 -13.09 -10.62 2.95
N ASN A 37 -12.59 -9.62 3.69
CA ASN A 37 -11.83 -9.68 4.93
C ASN A 37 -10.51 -10.49 4.89
N GLU A 38 -10.11 -10.98 3.72
CA GLU A 38 -8.96 -11.89 3.58
C GLU A 38 -7.80 -11.27 2.77
N LEU A 39 -8.04 -10.20 2.03
CA LEU A 39 -6.99 -9.59 1.22
C LEU A 39 -6.30 -8.45 1.93
N LEU A 40 -4.97 -8.55 1.92
CA LEU A 40 -4.05 -7.48 2.20
C LEU A 40 -3.47 -6.95 0.88
N LEU A 41 -3.75 -5.69 0.57
CA LEU A 41 -3.05 -4.98 -0.50
C LEU A 41 -1.81 -4.28 0.09
N LEU A 42 -0.64 -4.57 -0.46
CA LEU A 42 0.60 -3.90 -0.11
C LEU A 42 0.99 -2.93 -1.24
N LEU A 43 1.00 -1.64 -0.93
CA LEU A 43 1.54 -0.60 -1.81
C LEU A 43 2.92 -0.22 -1.29
N ASP A 44 3.95 -0.82 -1.88
CA ASP A 44 5.34 -0.55 -1.50
C ASP A 44 5.86 0.74 -2.13
N ARG A 45 6.64 1.52 -1.36
CA ARG A 45 7.27 2.79 -1.79
C ARG A 45 6.28 3.80 -2.40
N PHE A 46 5.15 3.97 -1.72
CA PHE A 46 4.06 4.89 -2.12
C PHE A 46 4.52 6.34 -2.35
N ASP A 47 5.62 6.77 -1.72
CA ASP A 47 6.23 8.09 -1.97
C ASP A 47 6.59 8.33 -3.44
N GLU A 48 6.86 7.28 -4.23
CA GLU A 48 7.15 7.41 -5.67
C GLU A 48 5.95 7.96 -6.47
N ILE A 49 4.73 7.72 -5.99
CA ILE A 49 3.49 8.12 -6.67
C ILE A 49 2.72 9.21 -5.91
N ALA A 50 3.07 9.48 -4.66
CA ALA A 50 2.36 10.41 -3.78
C ALA A 50 2.23 11.82 -4.38
N ASN A 51 3.28 12.33 -5.04
CA ASN A 51 3.25 13.67 -5.67
C ASN A 51 2.23 13.76 -6.82
N LYS A 52 2.10 12.70 -7.61
CA LYS A 52 1.12 12.62 -8.72
C LYS A 52 -0.31 12.61 -8.18
N ILE A 53 -0.54 11.91 -7.07
CA ILE A 53 -1.85 11.86 -6.40
C ILE A 53 -2.15 13.21 -5.74
N GLN A 54 -1.17 13.83 -5.08
CA GLN A 54 -1.34 15.11 -4.39
C GLN A 54 -1.77 16.26 -5.31
N THR A 55 -1.50 16.16 -6.61
CA THR A 55 -1.89 17.18 -7.61
C THR A 55 -3.19 16.84 -8.36
N ASN A 56 -3.74 15.64 -8.17
CA ASN A 56 -4.94 15.17 -8.86
C ASN A 56 -6.08 14.89 -7.86
N THR A 57 -7.02 15.83 -7.74
CA THR A 57 -8.15 15.77 -6.80
C THR A 57 -9.07 14.57 -7.04
N ASN A 58 -9.21 14.13 -8.30
CA ASN A 58 -9.99 12.96 -8.63
C ASN A 58 -9.31 11.70 -8.05
N LEU A 59 -8.00 11.55 -8.25
CA LEU A 59 -7.26 10.42 -7.68
C LEU A 59 -7.27 10.42 -6.16
N GLN A 60 -7.20 11.58 -5.52
CA GLN A 60 -7.33 11.69 -4.06
C GLN A 60 -8.67 11.16 -3.59
N SER A 61 -9.76 11.62 -4.20
CA SER A 61 -11.12 11.20 -3.83
C SER A 61 -11.32 9.70 -4.05
N CYS A 62 -10.74 9.16 -5.12
CA CYS A 62 -10.84 7.73 -5.43
C CYS A 62 -10.05 6.89 -4.44
N LEU A 63 -8.82 7.28 -4.12
CA LEU A 63 -7.99 6.56 -3.16
C LEU A 63 -8.57 6.66 -1.75
N GLN A 64 -9.13 7.82 -1.36
CA GLN A 64 -9.85 7.99 -0.11
C GLN A 64 -11.06 7.06 -0.03
N HIS A 65 -11.84 6.93 -1.11
CA HIS A 65 -12.99 6.03 -1.15
C HIS A 65 -12.56 4.56 -1.05
N CYS A 66 -11.56 4.15 -1.83
CA CYS A 66 -11.02 2.78 -1.78
C CYS A 66 -10.46 2.43 -0.40
N THR A 67 -9.69 3.32 0.22
CA THR A 67 -9.08 3.09 1.55
C THR A 67 -10.09 3.10 2.70
N SER A 68 -11.31 3.58 2.48
CA SER A 68 -12.39 3.54 3.47
C SER A 68 -13.20 2.24 3.46
N ASN A 69 -12.97 1.35 2.48
CA ASN A 69 -13.65 0.07 2.41
C ASN A 69 -13.14 -0.88 3.52
N GLN A 70 -14.07 -1.56 4.19
CA GLN A 70 -13.78 -2.49 5.28
C GLN A 70 -13.55 -3.94 4.80
N ASN A 71 -13.83 -4.24 3.53
CA ASN A 71 -13.72 -5.59 2.99
C ASN A 71 -12.26 -6.05 2.78
N TYR A 72 -11.28 -5.16 2.81
CA TYR A 72 -9.88 -5.51 2.65
C TYR A 72 -9.02 -4.58 3.51
N SER A 73 -7.79 -5.01 3.77
CA SER A 73 -6.78 -4.17 4.43
C SER A 73 -5.79 -3.64 3.42
N ILE A 74 -5.32 -2.41 3.62
CA ILE A 74 -4.24 -1.82 2.83
C ILE A 74 -3.11 -1.45 3.77
N ILE A 75 -1.90 -1.87 3.42
CA ILE A 75 -0.66 -1.36 4.00
C ILE A 75 0.06 -0.58 2.93
N MET A 76 0.43 0.66 3.25
CA MET A 76 1.26 1.50 2.40
C MET A 76 2.58 1.73 3.11
N THR A 77 3.69 1.50 2.42
CA THR A 77 5.02 1.90 2.91
C THR A 77 5.44 3.15 2.15
N SER A 78 6.07 4.09 2.84
CA SER A 78 6.58 5.29 2.19
C SER A 78 7.74 5.88 2.97
N LEU A 79 8.49 6.76 2.31
CA LEU A 79 9.31 7.71 3.02
C LEU A 79 8.45 8.65 3.91
N PRO A 80 9.01 9.20 5.01
CA PRO A 80 8.27 10.04 5.96
C PRO A 80 7.70 11.34 5.37
N ASN A 81 8.20 11.77 4.21
CA ASN A 81 7.78 13.00 3.53
C ASN A 81 6.56 12.81 2.62
N ALA A 82 6.05 11.58 2.43
CA ALA A 82 4.82 11.35 1.68
C ALA A 82 3.62 11.88 2.47
N ILE A 83 3.07 13.00 2.02
CA ILE A 83 1.89 13.62 2.63
C ILE A 83 0.63 13.01 2.00
N CYS A 84 -0.23 12.42 2.83
CA CYS A 84 -1.48 11.81 2.40
C CYS A 84 -2.69 12.40 3.15
N GLN A 85 -2.80 13.73 3.19
CA GLN A 85 -3.83 14.45 3.97
C GLN A 85 -5.27 14.16 3.52
N TYR A 86 -5.44 13.68 2.29
CA TYR A 86 -6.72 13.27 1.73
C TYR A 86 -7.21 11.91 2.26
N LEU A 87 -6.38 11.13 2.94
CA LEU A 87 -6.79 9.85 3.54
C LEU A 87 -7.54 10.06 4.86
N ASN A 88 -8.56 9.24 5.09
CA ASN A 88 -9.39 9.30 6.30
C ASN A 88 -8.65 8.71 7.50
N ASN A 89 -7.92 9.56 8.23
CA ASN A 89 -7.25 9.25 9.50
C ASN A 89 -6.49 7.90 9.49
N PRO A 90 -5.49 7.72 8.58
CA PRO A 90 -4.74 6.48 8.49
C PRO A 90 -3.96 6.23 9.79
N ARG A 91 -3.84 4.96 10.17
CA ARG A 91 -2.96 4.56 11.27
C ARG A 91 -1.51 4.61 10.81
N MET A 92 -0.76 5.59 11.30
CA MET A 92 0.66 5.73 10.99
C MET A 92 1.52 4.84 11.89
N LEU A 93 2.40 4.04 11.28
CA LEU A 93 3.40 3.22 11.95
C LEU A 93 4.79 3.66 11.49
N ASN A 94 5.62 4.12 12.43
CA ASN A 94 6.99 4.48 12.13
C ASN A 94 7.87 3.23 12.24
N VAL A 95 8.47 2.82 11.12
CA VAL A 95 9.47 1.75 11.13
C VAL A 95 10.80 2.36 11.53
N ILE A 96 11.21 2.09 12.77
CA ILE A 96 12.53 2.45 13.26
C ILE A 96 13.45 1.25 12.99
N GLY A 97 14.60 1.51 12.37
CA GLY A 97 15.59 0.47 12.10
C GLY A 97 16.25 -0.07 13.37
N PHE A 98 17.31 -0.83 13.18
CA PHE A 98 18.06 -1.45 14.28
C PHE A 98 18.62 -0.44 15.28
N GLN A 99 18.46 -0.74 16.57
CA GLN A 99 19.21 -0.10 17.63
C GLN A 99 20.61 -0.73 17.75
N SER A 100 21.51 -0.10 18.51
CA SER A 100 22.91 -0.57 18.61
C SER A 100 23.02 -2.04 19.00
N GLN A 101 22.15 -2.53 19.89
CA GLN A 101 22.14 -3.95 20.29
C GLN A 101 21.65 -4.87 19.16
N ASP A 102 20.64 -4.44 18.41
CA ASP A 102 20.11 -5.19 17.27
C ASP A 102 21.16 -5.32 16.16
N ILE A 103 21.94 -4.25 15.91
CA ILE A 103 23.04 -4.28 14.94
C ILE A 103 24.09 -5.33 15.35
N GLN A 104 24.51 -5.31 16.62
CA GLN A 104 25.47 -6.29 17.13
C GLN A 104 24.93 -7.72 17.00
N ASN A 105 23.67 -7.95 17.37
CA ASN A 105 23.02 -9.25 17.27
C ASN A 105 22.90 -9.73 15.82
N TYR A 106 22.51 -8.84 14.91
CA TYR A 106 22.37 -9.12 13.48
C TYR A 106 23.71 -9.52 12.86
N ILE A 107 24.76 -8.71 13.06
CA ILE A 107 26.12 -9.00 12.55
C ILE A 107 26.65 -10.32 13.12
N ASN A 108 26.56 -10.48 14.44
CA ASN A 108 27.06 -11.69 15.11
C ASN A 108 26.35 -12.94 14.59
N THR A 109 25.03 -12.88 14.38
CA THR A 109 24.26 -14.02 13.84
C THR A 109 24.63 -14.30 12.39
N TYR A 110 24.69 -13.26 11.55
CA TYR A 110 25.02 -13.38 10.13
C TYR A 110 26.38 -14.03 9.90
N PHE A 111 27.42 -13.62 10.65
CA PHE A 111 28.77 -14.15 10.50
C PHE A 111 29.02 -15.44 11.28
N LYS A 112 28.36 -15.69 12.42
CA LYS A 112 28.46 -17.00 13.11
C LYS A 112 27.95 -18.14 12.25
N ASN A 113 26.88 -17.90 11.48
CA ASN A 113 26.32 -18.90 10.58
C ASN A 113 27.19 -19.18 9.35
N LYS A 114 28.26 -18.40 9.11
CA LYS A 114 29.24 -18.65 8.03
C LYS A 114 30.45 -19.49 8.45
N ASN A 115 30.60 -19.80 9.74
CA ASN A 115 31.69 -20.66 10.23
C ASN A 115 31.29 -22.15 10.26
N ILE A 116 30.24 -22.52 9.52
CA ILE A 116 29.77 -23.90 9.30
C ILE A 116 29.83 -24.15 7.79
N GLU A 117 31.03 -24.15 7.22
CA GLU A 117 31.34 -24.75 5.90
C GLU A 117 32.67 -25.50 6.01
#